data_AF-A0A3C0V2P1-F1
#
_entry.id   AF-A0A3C0V2P1-F1
#
_cell.length_a   1.000
_cell.length_b   1.000
_cell.length_c   1.000
_cell.angle_alpha   90.00
_cell.angle_beta   90.00
_cell.angle_gamma   90.00
#
_symmetry.space_group_name_H-M   'P 1'
#
loop_
_entity.id
_entity.type
_entity.pdbx_description
1 polymer ?
#
loop_
_entity_poly.entity_id
_entity_poly.type
_entity_poly.pdbx_seq_one_letter_code
_entity_poly.pdbx_strand_id
1 'polypeptide(L)'
;MDKERTAEVQSKLLEMNKLIARLDPAIRAAAFEIMVPYYFEDKPAARKTKEDKTKEGGGKSSKEDVDVSDLGAFLEIFEHAKPADNVMLLVAWLYSQYGAYSIQVKEIKELSDASGLVIPNRADNTMRQAKDKGKGLLFSQQGKGWKLTVSGELFVKNTYNVKKGNKSLPKD
;
A
#
# COMPACT_ATOMS: atom_id res chain seq x y z
N MET A 1 -1.31 -23.46 27.18
CA MET A 1 -2.37 -22.48 27.55
C MET A 1 -3.40 -22.47 26.41
N ASP A 2 -4.00 -23.61 26.10
CA ASP A 2 -4.71 -23.80 24.81
C ASP A 2 -6.11 -24.42 24.95
N LYS A 3 -6.45 -24.93 26.14
CA LYS A 3 -7.77 -25.54 26.40
C LYS A 3 -8.87 -24.50 26.62
N GLU A 4 -8.54 -23.39 27.27
CA GLU A 4 -9.51 -22.31 27.54
C GLU A 4 -9.90 -21.58 26.26
N ARG A 5 -8.91 -21.23 25.41
CA ARG A 5 -9.16 -20.59 24.11
C ARG A 5 -9.96 -21.46 23.14
N THR A 6 -9.75 -22.78 23.16
CA THR A 6 -10.50 -23.70 22.30
C THR A 6 -11.94 -23.89 22.77
N ALA A 7 -12.19 -23.92 24.08
CA ALA A 7 -13.54 -23.94 24.63
C ALA A 7 -14.32 -22.66 24.31
N GLU A 8 -13.68 -21.49 24.41
CA GLU A 8 -14.29 -20.21 24.04
C GLU A 8 -14.66 -20.14 22.55
N VAL A 9 -13.77 -20.60 21.67
CA VAL A 9 -14.04 -20.65 20.22
C VAL A 9 -15.20 -21.60 19.92
N GLN A 10 -15.26 -22.77 20.56
CA GLN A 10 -16.35 -23.73 20.40
C GLN A 10 -17.70 -23.14 20.85
N SER A 11 -17.73 -22.44 21.98
CA SER A 11 -18.95 -21.77 22.47
C SER A 11 -19.44 -20.72 21.48
N LYS A 12 -18.54 -19.86 20.97
CA LYS A 12 -18.87 -18.83 19.98
C LYS A 12 -19.40 -19.42 18.66
N LEU A 13 -18.80 -20.50 18.18
CA LEU A 13 -19.27 -21.20 16.97
C LEU A 13 -20.66 -21.82 17.16
N LEU A 14 -20.94 -22.39 18.34
CA LEU A 14 -22.26 -22.94 18.67
C LEU A 14 -23.34 -21.85 18.75
N GLU A 15 -23.02 -20.70 19.33
CA GLU A 15 -23.91 -19.54 19.35
C GLU A 15 -24.21 -19.02 17.94
N MET A 16 -23.19 -18.88 17.10
CA MET A 16 -23.35 -18.47 15.71
C MET A 16 -24.21 -19.46 14.92
N ASN A 17 -24.02 -20.78 15.11
CA ASN A 17 -24.84 -21.79 14.45
C ASN A 17 -26.32 -21.73 14.90
N LYS A 18 -26.58 -21.46 16.19
CA LYS A 18 -27.96 -21.27 16.69
C LYS A 18 -28.64 -20.04 16.07
N LEU A 19 -27.91 -18.95 15.86
CA LEU A 19 -28.42 -17.76 15.19
C LEU A 19 -28.68 -18.01 13.71
N ILE A 20 -27.78 -18.70 13.03
CA ILE A 20 -27.89 -19.06 11.61
C ILE A 20 -29.03 -20.03 11.34
N ALA A 21 -29.30 -20.96 12.27
CA ALA A 21 -30.42 -21.88 12.15
C ALA A 21 -31.78 -21.17 12.12
N ARG A 22 -31.89 -19.98 12.74
CA ARG A 22 -33.10 -19.14 12.73
C ARG A 22 -33.22 -18.28 11.47
N LEU A 23 -32.14 -18.13 10.69
CA LEU A 23 -32.13 -17.39 9.44
C LEU A 23 -32.59 -18.29 8.27
N ASP A 24 -33.16 -17.65 7.27
CA ASP A 24 -33.59 -18.29 6.02
C ASP A 24 -32.39 -19.03 5.38
N PRO A 25 -32.54 -20.30 4.96
CA PRO A 25 -31.49 -21.09 4.32
C PRO A 25 -30.73 -20.36 3.22
N ALA A 26 -31.39 -19.50 2.45
CA ALA A 26 -30.79 -18.77 1.33
C ALA A 26 -29.74 -17.73 1.76
N ILE A 27 -29.88 -17.17 2.97
CA ILE A 27 -29.01 -16.08 3.46
C ILE A 27 -27.99 -16.53 4.50
N ARG A 28 -28.01 -17.81 4.91
CA ARG A 28 -27.12 -18.34 5.96
C ARG A 28 -25.64 -18.16 5.64
N ALA A 29 -25.26 -18.37 4.38
CA ALA A 29 -23.87 -18.22 3.93
C ALA A 29 -23.40 -16.76 4.07
N ALA A 30 -24.20 -15.81 3.58
CA ALA A 30 -23.89 -14.38 3.67
C ALA A 30 -23.91 -13.88 5.12
N ALA A 31 -24.85 -14.35 5.95
CA ALA A 31 -24.93 -13.98 7.36
C ALA A 31 -23.73 -14.52 8.17
N PHE A 32 -23.23 -15.72 7.85
CA PHE A 32 -22.01 -16.27 8.46
C PHE A 32 -20.81 -15.37 8.18
N GLU A 33 -20.62 -14.94 6.92
CA GLU A 33 -19.52 -14.05 6.53
C GLU A 33 -19.55 -12.71 7.26
N ILE A 34 -20.75 -12.16 7.49
CA ILE A 34 -20.93 -10.91 8.23
C ILE A 34 -20.64 -11.12 9.73
N MET A 35 -21.02 -12.25 10.32
CA MET A 35 -20.87 -12.50 11.77
C MET A 35 -19.46 -12.89 12.21
N VAL A 36 -18.68 -13.55 11.34
CA VAL A 36 -17.28 -13.93 11.62
C VAL A 36 -16.43 -12.77 12.18
N PRO A 37 -16.38 -11.57 11.56
CA PRO A 37 -15.56 -10.48 12.08
C PRO A 37 -16.04 -9.92 13.43
N TYR A 38 -17.34 -10.03 13.77
CA TYR A 38 -17.86 -9.58 15.07
C TYR A 38 -17.53 -10.55 16.20
N TYR A 39 -17.49 -11.85 15.93
CA TYR A 39 -17.21 -12.87 16.95
C TYR A 39 -15.71 -13.13 17.14
N PHE A 40 -14.93 -12.93 16.07
CA PHE A 40 -13.51 -13.15 16.01
C PHE A 40 -12.82 -11.85 15.57
N GLU A 41 -12.83 -10.83 16.43
CA GLU A 41 -12.28 -9.48 16.19
C GLU A 41 -10.77 -9.41 15.82
N ASP A 42 -10.12 -10.50 15.40
CA ASP A 42 -8.67 -10.49 15.18
C ASP A 42 -8.11 -11.48 14.13
N LYS A 43 -8.91 -11.94 13.14
CA LYS A 43 -8.33 -12.69 11.99
C LYS A 43 -8.97 -12.27 10.67
N PRO A 44 -8.16 -11.87 9.66
CA PRO A 44 -8.69 -11.52 8.36
C PRO A 44 -9.26 -12.78 7.71
N ALA A 45 -10.58 -12.78 7.53
CA ALA A 45 -11.28 -13.77 6.73
C ALA A 45 -10.69 -13.75 5.32
N ALA A 46 -10.28 -14.93 4.84
CA ALA A 46 -9.88 -15.14 3.45
C ALA A 46 -11.01 -14.63 2.53
N ARG A 47 -10.79 -13.47 1.91
CA ARG A 47 -11.76 -12.84 1.01
C ARG A 47 -11.81 -13.64 -0.29
N LYS A 48 -12.96 -14.30 -0.49
CA LYS A 48 -13.45 -14.60 -1.83
C LYS A 48 -13.77 -13.30 -2.56
N THR A 49 -13.63 -13.40 -3.86
CA THR A 49 -13.59 -12.35 -4.88
C THR A 49 -14.92 -11.62 -5.07
N LYS A 50 -14.77 -10.34 -5.48
CA LYS A 50 -15.58 -9.53 -6.40
C LYS A 50 -16.60 -8.49 -5.88
N GLU A 51 -16.35 -7.29 -6.41
CA GLU A 51 -17.29 -6.30 -6.98
C GLU A 51 -17.98 -5.28 -6.06
N ASP A 52 -17.26 -4.16 -5.94
CA ASP A 52 -17.65 -2.82 -6.41
C ASP A 52 -18.06 -1.74 -5.38
N LYS A 53 -17.34 -0.62 -5.50
CA LYS A 53 -17.68 0.78 -5.14
C LYS A 53 -17.85 1.20 -3.68
N THR A 54 -16.82 1.89 -3.14
CA THR A 54 -16.73 3.38 -3.09
C THR A 54 -15.91 3.84 -1.87
N LYS A 55 -14.84 4.60 -2.12
CA LYS A 55 -14.15 5.58 -1.24
C LYS A 55 -13.88 5.19 0.22
N GLU A 56 -12.62 4.97 0.55
CA GLU A 56 -11.80 5.95 1.28
C GLU A 56 -10.35 5.44 1.39
N GLY A 57 -9.41 6.37 1.26
CA GLY A 57 -7.98 6.11 1.23
C GLY A 57 -7.51 5.41 2.49
N GLY A 58 -6.74 4.34 2.29
CA GLY A 58 -6.17 3.57 3.38
C GLY A 58 -5.77 2.19 2.91
N GLY A 59 -5.01 2.11 1.81
CA GLY A 59 -4.33 0.89 1.39
C GLY A 59 -3.30 0.50 2.44
N LYS A 60 -3.77 -0.09 3.54
CA LYS A 60 -2.94 -0.86 4.46
C LYS A 60 -2.73 -2.20 3.78
N SER A 61 -1.83 -2.22 2.81
CA SER A 61 -1.40 -3.46 2.17
C SER A 61 -0.82 -4.37 3.24
N SER A 62 -1.46 -5.53 3.37
CA SER A 62 -0.90 -6.73 3.97
C SER A 62 0.54 -6.91 3.50
N LYS A 63 1.43 -7.24 4.44
CA LYS A 63 2.86 -7.46 4.26
C LYS A 63 3.16 -8.65 3.32
N GLU A 64 2.87 -8.48 2.04
CA GLU A 64 3.50 -9.25 0.98
C GLU A 64 4.55 -8.33 0.37
N ASP A 65 5.79 -8.82 0.32
CA ASP A 65 6.89 -8.10 -0.30
C ASP A 65 6.48 -7.82 -1.75
N VAL A 66 6.30 -6.54 -2.08
CA VAL A 66 5.92 -6.15 -3.43
C VAL A 66 7.07 -6.54 -4.35
N ASP A 67 6.78 -7.31 -5.40
CA ASP A 67 7.78 -7.65 -6.39
C ASP A 67 8.16 -6.38 -7.15
N VAL A 68 9.35 -5.87 -6.85
CA VAL A 68 9.88 -4.63 -7.43
C VAL A 68 10.71 -4.90 -8.70
N SER A 69 10.70 -6.14 -9.19
CA SER A 69 11.53 -6.55 -10.33
C SER A 69 11.03 -5.97 -11.64
N ASP A 70 9.72 -5.75 -11.77
CA ASP A 70 9.09 -5.17 -12.95
C ASP A 70 8.37 -3.86 -12.61
N LEU A 71 8.72 -2.79 -13.32
CA LEU A 71 8.11 -1.47 -13.18
C LEU A 71 6.62 -1.56 -13.52
N GLY A 72 6.24 -2.30 -14.57
CA GLY A 72 4.84 -2.41 -14.98
C GLY A 72 3.97 -3.07 -13.91
N ALA A 73 4.42 -4.23 -13.41
CA ALA A 73 3.74 -4.94 -12.33
C ALA A 73 3.65 -4.11 -11.04
N PHE A 74 4.70 -3.37 -10.68
CA PHE A 74 4.68 -2.48 -9.51
C PHE A 74 3.65 -1.37 -9.66
N LEU A 75 3.50 -0.81 -10.85
CA LEU A 75 2.56 0.27 -11.12
C LEU A 75 1.10 -0.21 -11.17
N GLU A 76 0.85 -1.41 -11.69
CA GLU A 76 -0.50 -2.01 -11.75
C GLU A 76 -1.08 -2.29 -10.36
N ILE A 77 -0.23 -2.52 -9.35
CA ILE A 77 -0.66 -2.74 -7.97
C ILE A 77 -1.21 -1.46 -7.33
N PHE A 78 -0.76 -0.29 -7.78
CA PHE A 78 -1.11 1.00 -7.19
C PHE A 78 -1.88 1.87 -8.19
N GLU A 79 -3.20 1.86 -8.10
CA GLU A 79 -4.04 2.76 -8.88
C GLU A 79 -4.07 4.17 -8.26
N HIS A 80 -3.52 5.14 -8.99
CA HIS A 80 -3.48 6.53 -8.56
C HIS A 80 -4.20 7.44 -9.55
N ALA A 81 -5.27 8.09 -9.07
CA ALA A 81 -6.06 9.00 -9.89
C ALA A 81 -5.41 10.39 -10.10
N LYS A 82 -4.40 10.74 -9.29
CA LYS A 82 -3.75 12.06 -9.33
C LYS A 82 -2.34 11.96 -9.91
N PRO A 83 -1.98 12.83 -10.87
CA PRO A 83 -0.62 12.87 -11.41
C PRO A 83 0.46 13.09 -10.34
N ALA A 84 0.15 13.82 -9.27
CA ALA A 84 1.08 14.04 -8.15
C ALA A 84 1.40 12.74 -7.39
N ASP A 85 0.44 11.83 -7.28
CA ASP A 85 0.63 10.54 -6.60
C ASP A 85 1.48 9.60 -7.48
N ASN A 86 1.36 9.68 -8.81
CA ASN A 86 2.23 8.96 -9.75
C ASN A 86 3.71 9.31 -9.59
N VAL A 87 4.02 10.58 -9.32
CA VAL A 87 5.41 11.00 -9.03
C VAL A 87 5.92 10.29 -7.77
N MET A 88 5.09 10.18 -6.74
CA MET A 88 5.48 9.51 -5.50
C MET A 88 5.67 8.01 -5.68
N LEU A 89 4.85 7.38 -6.52
CA LEU A 89 4.96 5.97 -6.87
C LEU A 89 6.26 5.66 -7.64
N LEU A 90 6.60 6.49 -8.63
CA LEU A 90 7.88 6.37 -9.36
C LEU A 90 9.08 6.54 -8.42
N VAL A 91 8.99 7.49 -7.48
CA VAL A 91 10.00 7.69 -6.46
C VAL A 91 10.09 6.50 -5.49
N ALA A 92 8.97 5.90 -5.12
CA ALA A 92 8.95 4.70 -4.30
C ALA A 92 9.67 3.54 -5.00
N TRP A 93 9.43 3.37 -6.30
CA TRP A 93 10.13 2.39 -7.12
C TRP A 93 11.65 2.66 -7.18
N LEU A 94 12.05 3.92 -7.44
CA LEU A 94 13.46 4.32 -7.43
C LEU A 94 14.13 4.05 -6.08
N TYR A 95 13.43 4.30 -4.97
CA TYR A 95 13.91 4.02 -3.63
C TYR A 95 14.14 2.52 -3.39
N SER A 96 13.26 1.66 -3.92
CA SER A 96 13.47 0.20 -3.85
C SER A 96 14.61 -0.32 -4.70
N GLN A 97 15.02 0.41 -5.74
CA GLN A 97 16.17 0.02 -6.56
C GLN A 97 17.48 0.55 -5.96
N TYR A 98 17.56 1.87 -5.75
CA TYR A 98 18.80 2.59 -5.46
C TYR A 98 18.92 3.11 -4.02
N GLY A 99 17.86 2.99 -3.22
CA GLY A 99 17.85 3.45 -1.83
C GLY A 99 17.85 4.98 -1.70
N ALA A 100 18.65 5.51 -0.77
CA ALA A 100 18.66 6.93 -0.39
C ALA A 100 19.53 7.79 -1.31
N TYR A 101 19.20 7.75 -2.60
CA TYR A 101 19.88 8.51 -3.67
C TYR A 101 19.25 9.90 -3.89
N SER A 102 20.01 10.79 -4.52
CA SER A 102 19.58 12.10 -5.01
C SER A 102 18.88 11.97 -6.37
N ILE A 103 17.57 11.80 -6.34
CA ILE A 103 16.71 11.63 -7.52
C ILE A 103 16.66 12.92 -8.34
N GLN A 104 16.84 12.81 -9.65
CA GLN A 104 16.69 13.93 -10.57
C GLN A 104 15.29 13.97 -11.17
N VAL A 105 14.81 15.19 -11.46
CA VAL A 105 13.52 15.38 -12.14
C VAL A 105 13.51 14.76 -13.54
N LYS A 106 14.67 14.70 -14.22
CA LYS A 106 14.83 14.08 -15.54
C LYS A 106 14.57 12.58 -15.50
N GLU A 107 15.13 11.88 -14.52
CA GLU A 107 14.95 10.43 -14.34
C GLU A 107 13.48 10.08 -14.10
N ILE A 108 12.78 10.87 -13.28
CA ILE A 108 11.34 10.68 -13.04
C ILE A 108 10.56 10.84 -14.35
N LYS A 109 10.93 11.82 -15.19
CA LYS A 109 10.28 12.04 -16.48
C LYS A 109 10.53 10.88 -17.44
N GLU A 110 11.77 10.43 -17.56
CA GLU A 110 12.15 9.29 -18.41
C GLU A 110 11.42 8.00 -17.98
N LEU A 111 11.33 7.75 -16.67
CA LEU A 111 10.58 6.61 -16.13
C LEU A 111 9.07 6.74 -16.35
N SER A 112 8.53 7.95 -16.26
CA SER A 112 7.13 8.22 -16.54
C SER A 112 6.79 7.96 -18.00
N ASP A 113 7.66 8.42 -18.92
CA ASP A 113 7.49 8.22 -20.36
C ASP A 113 7.64 6.72 -20.71
N ALA A 114 8.55 6.00 -20.05
CA ALA A 114 8.74 4.56 -20.23
C ALA A 114 7.57 3.72 -19.68
N SER A 115 6.91 4.18 -18.61
CA SER A 115 5.76 3.50 -18.01
C SER A 115 4.40 3.94 -18.56
N GLY A 116 4.37 4.98 -19.41
CA GLY A 116 3.12 5.56 -19.91
C GLY A 116 2.30 6.28 -18.83
N LEU A 117 2.89 6.60 -17.68
CA LEU A 117 2.21 7.33 -16.62
C LEU A 117 2.14 8.82 -16.93
N VAL A 118 1.03 9.45 -16.54
CA VAL A 118 0.87 10.90 -16.63
C VAL A 118 1.37 11.53 -15.34
N ILE A 119 2.44 12.32 -15.43
CA ILE A 119 2.98 13.13 -14.33
C ILE A 119 2.77 14.64 -14.57
N PRO A 120 2.79 15.47 -13.51
CA PRO A 120 2.76 16.92 -13.66
C PRO A 120 4.01 17.44 -14.37
N ASN A 121 3.84 18.47 -15.21
CA ASN A 121 4.96 19.18 -15.86
C ASN A 121 6.04 19.67 -14.87
N ARG A 122 5.65 19.94 -13.61
CA ARG A 122 6.58 20.30 -12.52
C ARG A 122 6.56 19.23 -11.43
N ALA A 123 7.18 18.08 -11.70
CA ALA A 123 7.44 17.06 -10.67
C ALA A 123 8.29 17.62 -9.50
N ASP A 124 9.16 18.61 -9.78
CA ASP A 124 9.94 19.36 -8.77
C ASP A 124 9.06 19.97 -7.66
N ASN A 125 7.94 20.61 -8.05
CA ASN A 125 6.99 21.17 -7.10
C ASN A 125 6.29 20.11 -6.26
N THR A 126 6.04 18.95 -6.86
CA THR A 126 5.39 17.83 -6.17
C THR A 126 6.31 17.32 -5.06
N MET A 127 7.60 17.12 -5.34
CA MET A 127 8.59 16.73 -4.33
C MET A 127 8.81 17.82 -3.28
N ARG A 128 8.83 19.10 -3.68
CA ARG A 128 8.96 20.24 -2.75
C ARG A 128 7.78 20.35 -1.78
N GLN A 129 6.57 20.07 -2.24
CA GLN A 129 5.34 20.20 -1.44
C GLN A 129 4.98 18.92 -0.68
N ALA A 130 5.62 17.80 -1.01
CA ALA A 130 5.37 16.52 -0.39
C ALA A 130 5.75 16.52 1.10
N LYS A 131 4.75 16.27 1.96
CA LYS A 131 4.88 16.22 3.42
C LYS A 131 4.14 15.00 3.97
N ASP A 132 4.66 14.39 5.04
CA ASP A 132 3.96 13.31 5.74
C ASP A 132 2.86 13.88 6.64
N LYS A 133 1.58 13.77 6.28
CA LYS A 133 0.45 14.23 7.11
C LYS A 133 0.59 15.70 7.56
N GLY A 134 1.15 16.55 6.70
CA GLY A 134 1.43 17.96 6.98
C GLY A 134 2.65 18.24 7.87
N LYS A 135 3.37 17.20 8.31
CA LYS A 135 4.55 17.28 9.18
C LYS A 135 5.79 16.78 8.42
N GLY A 136 6.81 17.62 8.32
CA GLY A 136 8.11 17.27 7.74
C GLY A 136 8.10 17.15 6.20
N LEU A 137 9.17 17.61 5.57
CA LEU A 137 9.37 17.44 4.13
C LEU A 137 9.83 16.00 3.84
N LEU A 138 9.17 15.33 2.90
CA LEU A 138 9.56 13.99 2.47
C LEU A 138 10.89 14.02 1.68
N PHE A 139 11.17 15.17 1.06
CA PHE A 139 12.37 15.39 0.25
C PHE A 139 13.16 16.60 0.73
N SER A 140 14.48 16.48 0.70
CA SER A 140 15.43 17.57 0.88
C SER A 140 16.15 17.83 -0.44
N GLN A 141 16.26 19.09 -0.84
CA GLN A 141 17.01 19.48 -2.04
C GLN A 141 18.51 19.32 -1.78
N GLN A 142 19.19 18.53 -2.62
CA GLN A 142 20.64 18.34 -2.60
C GLN A 142 21.21 18.71 -3.96
N GLY A 143 21.74 19.92 -4.09
CA GLY A 143 22.21 20.45 -5.37
C GLY A 143 21.09 20.56 -6.41
N LYS A 144 21.23 19.85 -7.53
CA LYS A 144 20.25 19.80 -8.62
C LYS A 144 19.23 18.65 -8.48
N GLY A 145 19.34 17.83 -7.43
CA GLY A 145 18.46 16.69 -7.19
C GLY A 145 17.74 16.74 -5.85
N TRP A 146 16.90 15.74 -5.63
CA TRP A 146 16.07 15.56 -4.44
C TRP A 146 16.42 14.28 -3.74
N LYS A 147 16.75 14.38 -2.46
CA LYS A 147 17.04 13.23 -1.62
C LYS A 147 15.90 12.99 -0.65
N LEU A 148 15.50 11.74 -0.48
CA LEU A 148 14.54 11.33 0.55
C LEU A 148 15.12 11.63 1.94
N THR A 149 14.34 12.31 2.77
CA THR A 149 14.67 12.48 4.19
C THR A 149 14.35 11.20 4.96
N VAL A 150 14.78 11.09 6.21
CA VAL A 150 14.42 9.94 7.08
C VAL A 150 12.89 9.78 7.18
N SER A 151 12.15 10.89 7.22
CA SER A 151 10.69 10.89 7.19
C SER A 151 10.14 10.43 5.82
N GLY A 152 10.78 10.86 4.73
CA GLY A 152 10.53 10.37 3.37
C GLY A 152 10.67 8.87 3.25
N GLU A 153 11.78 8.32 3.75
CA GLU A 153 12.03 6.88 3.72
C GLU A 153 10.96 6.09 4.48
N LEU A 154 10.59 6.55 5.68
CA LEU A 154 9.53 5.93 6.47
C LEU A 154 8.18 6.01 5.76
N PHE A 155 7.86 7.15 5.16
CA PHE A 155 6.63 7.33 4.40
C PHE A 155 6.54 6.36 3.23
N VAL A 156 7.60 6.27 2.42
CA VAL A 156 7.64 5.41 1.24
C VAL A 156 7.56 3.93 1.63
N LYS A 157 8.30 3.51 2.66
CA LYS A 157 8.22 2.15 3.23
C LYS A 157 6.82 1.81 3.72
N ASN A 158 6.16 2.73 4.43
CA ASN A 158 4.85 2.45 5.01
C ASN A 158 3.71 2.51 3.98
N THR A 159 3.83 3.39 2.97
CA THR A 159 2.77 3.64 1.98
C THR A 159 2.81 2.64 0.84
N TYR A 160 4.01 2.29 0.35
CA TYR A 160 4.19 1.42 -0.81
C TYR A 160 4.74 0.05 -0.44
N ASN A 161 4.97 -0.22 0.85
CA ASN A 161 5.55 -1.48 1.36
C ASN A 161 6.87 -1.87 0.67
N VAL A 162 7.66 -0.88 0.25
CA VAL A 162 8.93 -1.10 -0.47
C VAL A 162 10.10 -1.23 0.50
N LYS A 163 11.02 -2.15 0.20
CA LYS A 163 12.30 -2.29 0.92
C LYS A 163 13.35 -1.37 0.31
N LYS A 164 14.31 -0.92 1.13
CA LYS A 164 15.42 -0.08 0.66
C LYS A 164 16.29 -0.88 -0.32
N GLY A 165 16.46 -0.34 -1.52
CA GLY A 165 17.37 -0.91 -2.51
C GLY A 165 18.83 -0.77 -2.13
N ASN A 166 19.66 -1.66 -2.67
CA ASN A 166 21.12 -1.62 -2.53
C ASN A 166 21.84 -1.69 -3.89
N LYS A 167 21.15 -1.37 -5.00
CA LYS A 167 21.82 -1.30 -6.30
C LYS A 167 22.72 -0.07 -6.33
N SER A 168 23.97 -0.27 -6.71
CA SER A 168 24.90 0.81 -6.99
C SER A 168 24.35 1.68 -8.11
N LEU A 169 24.39 2.98 -7.91
CA LEU A 169 23.99 3.99 -8.89
C LEU A 169 24.69 3.76 -10.24
N PRO A 170 24.01 3.95 -11.37
CA PRO A 170 24.70 4.15 -12.64
C PRO A 170 25.62 5.36 -12.45
N LYS A 171 26.93 5.12 -12.45
CA LYS A 171 27.89 6.20 -12.59
C LYS A 171 27.84 6.61 -14.06
N ASP A 172 27.31 7.79 -14.34
CA ASP A 172 27.78 8.58 -15.47
C ASP A 172 29.23 9.02 -15.23
#